data_AF-A0A7Z7FMF8-F1
#
_entry.id   AF-A0A7Z7FMF8-F1
#
_cell.length_a   1.000
_cell.length_b   1.000
_cell.length_c   1.000
_cell.angle_alpha   90.00
_cell.angle_beta   90.00
_cell.angle_gamma   90.00
#
_symmetry.space_group_name_H-M   'P 1'
#
loop_
_entity.id
_entity.type
_entity.pdbx_description
1 polymer ?
#
loop_
_entity_poly.entity_id
_entity_poly.type
_entity_poly.pdbx_seq_one_letter_code
_entity_poly.pdbx_strand_id
1 'polypeptide(L)'
;MTATLEAMRADSPVSGHSVEWHFFRSYVGTALWSSNDESDESGGEPLDRNYDISDIAPETLESMLADCARFYDANKEHIHCDDAPLSREFEGSIAAREAAMAGHDFWLTRCDHGAGFWDGDWPEPAASALTEASKEFGNVDLVVGDDGQIYA
;
A
#
# COMPACT_ATOMS: atom_id res chain seq x y z
N MET A 1 -15.00 10.06 9.58
CA MET A 1 -13.75 9.38 9.97
C MET A 1 -13.97 8.60 11.26
N THR A 2 -13.79 7.28 11.23
CA THR A 2 -14.00 6.38 12.39
C THR A 2 -12.71 6.28 13.22
N ALA A 3 -12.80 5.89 14.49
CA ALA A 3 -11.63 5.73 15.37
C ALA A 3 -10.58 4.74 14.81
N THR A 4 -11.01 3.75 14.04
CA THR A 4 -10.11 2.82 13.34
C THR A 4 -9.32 3.51 12.23
N LEU A 5 -9.96 4.41 11.47
CA LEU A 5 -9.27 5.15 10.40
C LEU A 5 -8.22 6.10 10.98
N GLU A 6 -8.52 6.78 12.09
CA GLU A 6 -7.55 7.64 12.79
C GLU A 6 -6.34 6.85 13.30
N ALA A 7 -6.57 5.67 13.87
CA ALA A 7 -5.49 4.80 14.33
C ALA A 7 -4.58 4.32 13.19
N MET A 8 -5.15 4.09 12.00
CA MET A 8 -4.40 3.68 10.81
C MET A 8 -3.64 4.85 10.15
N ARG A 9 -4.10 6.08 10.33
CA ARG A 9 -3.42 7.31 9.85
C ARG A 9 -2.22 7.73 10.70
N ALA A 10 -2.20 7.39 11.99
CA ALA A 10 -1.22 7.93 12.91
C ALA A 10 0.21 7.44 12.63
N ASP A 11 1.11 8.37 12.35
CA ASP A 11 2.57 8.17 12.47
C ASP A 11 2.91 8.10 13.96
N SER A 12 2.75 6.93 14.58
CA SER A 12 3.10 6.80 15.99
C SER A 12 4.61 6.69 16.13
N PRO A 13 5.28 7.55 16.92
CA PRO A 13 6.74 7.55 17.03
C PRO A 13 7.28 6.41 17.92
N VAL A 14 6.50 5.36 18.22
CA VAL A 14 6.93 4.30 19.14
C VAL A 14 6.23 2.97 18.83
N SER A 15 7.02 1.89 18.84
CA SER A 15 6.66 0.50 18.53
C SER A 15 5.30 0.06 19.13
N GLY A 16 4.44 -0.49 18.27
CA GLY A 16 3.12 -0.99 18.69
C GLY A 16 2.07 -1.15 17.59
N HIS A 17 2.41 -0.95 16.32
CA HIS A 17 1.46 -1.10 15.23
C HIS A 17 1.19 -2.56 14.88
N SER A 18 -0.05 -2.87 14.49
CA SER A 18 -0.43 -4.23 14.07
C SER A 18 0.22 -4.60 12.73
N VAL A 19 0.15 -5.87 12.35
CA VAL A 19 0.72 -6.33 11.07
C VAL A 19 -0.05 -5.70 9.89
N GLU A 20 -1.36 -5.57 10.01
CA GLU A 20 -2.25 -4.93 9.05
C GLU A 20 -1.92 -3.45 8.86
N TRP A 21 -1.51 -2.76 9.94
CA TRP A 21 -1.05 -1.37 9.83
C TRP A 21 0.19 -1.24 8.95
N HIS A 22 1.15 -2.17 9.07
CA HIS A 22 2.38 -2.13 8.26
C HIS A 22 2.07 -2.39 6.79
N PHE A 23 1.16 -3.33 6.50
CA PHE A 23 0.64 -3.55 5.16
C PHE A 23 0.03 -2.27 4.59
N PHE A 24 -0.93 -1.69 5.31
CA PHE A 24 -1.65 -0.50 4.86
C PHE A 24 -0.74 0.71 4.67
N ARG A 25 0.20 0.93 5.58
CA ARG A 25 1.15 2.05 5.49
C ARG A 25 2.10 1.92 4.34
N SER A 26 2.63 0.73 4.09
CA SER A 26 3.49 0.51 2.93
C SER A 26 2.70 0.67 1.64
N TYR A 27 1.47 0.15 1.57
CA TYR A 27 0.57 0.35 0.44
C TYR A 27 0.34 1.83 0.12
N VAL A 28 -0.02 2.64 1.12
CA VAL A 28 -0.25 4.09 0.93
C VAL A 28 1.05 4.81 0.56
N GLY A 29 2.16 4.50 1.22
CA GLY A 29 3.46 5.08 0.90
C GLY A 29 3.86 4.81 -0.55
N THR A 30 3.72 3.58 -1.01
CA THR A 30 3.98 3.20 -2.40
C THR A 30 3.03 3.89 -3.37
N ALA A 31 1.74 4.04 -3.00
CA ALA A 31 0.77 4.76 -3.82
C ALA A 31 1.17 6.21 -4.07
N LEU A 32 1.59 6.92 -3.01
CA LEU A 32 2.06 8.30 -3.14
C LEU A 32 3.41 8.40 -3.86
N TRP A 33 4.30 7.44 -3.66
CA TRP A 33 5.61 7.43 -4.30
C TRP A 33 5.54 7.12 -5.81
N SER A 34 4.59 6.29 -6.25
CA SER A 34 4.53 5.80 -7.63
C SER A 34 3.48 6.50 -8.51
N SER A 35 2.65 7.36 -7.93
CA SER A 35 1.73 8.25 -8.65
C SER A 35 2.22 9.68 -8.64
N ASN A 36 1.95 10.44 -9.71
CA ASN A 36 2.32 11.84 -9.80
C ASN A 36 1.13 12.78 -9.52
N ASP A 37 1.44 14.04 -9.21
CA ASP A 37 0.44 15.08 -8.92
C ASP A 37 -0.20 15.72 -10.15
N GLU A 38 0.24 15.36 -11.36
CA GLU A 38 -0.28 15.85 -12.65
C GLU A 38 -0.31 17.39 -12.74
N SER A 39 0.61 18.06 -12.03
CA SER A 39 0.63 19.52 -11.92
C SER A 39 1.12 20.25 -13.18
N ASP A 40 1.71 19.53 -14.13
CA ASP A 40 2.15 20.05 -15.43
C ASP A 40 2.02 19.03 -16.57
N GLU A 41 2.35 19.46 -17.81
CA GLU A 41 2.24 18.62 -19.02
C GLU A 41 3.17 17.39 -19.04
N SER A 42 4.13 17.28 -18.11
CA SER A 42 4.98 16.11 -17.95
C SER A 42 4.45 15.10 -16.93
N GLY A 43 3.31 15.42 -16.31
CA GLY A 43 2.71 14.67 -15.22
C GLY A 43 3.12 15.17 -13.83
N GLY A 44 3.93 16.23 -13.72
CA GLY A 44 4.33 16.81 -12.44
C GLY A 44 5.33 15.96 -11.64
N GLU A 45 5.22 16.02 -10.31
CA GLU A 45 6.12 15.33 -9.38
C GLU A 45 5.42 14.14 -8.70
N PRO A 46 6.15 13.12 -8.23
CA PRO A 46 5.58 12.08 -7.37
C PRO A 46 4.85 12.69 -6.17
N LEU A 47 3.67 12.15 -5.82
CA LEU A 47 2.82 12.71 -4.77
C LEU A 47 3.55 12.76 -3.41
N ASP A 48 4.41 11.79 -3.11
CA ASP A 48 5.19 11.74 -1.86
C ASP A 48 6.18 12.91 -1.68
N ARG A 49 6.38 13.75 -2.71
CA ARG A 49 7.17 14.99 -2.60
C ARG A 49 6.44 16.11 -1.89
N ASN A 50 5.13 16.20 -2.11
CA ASN A 50 4.32 17.37 -1.74
C ASN A 50 3.13 17.01 -0.84
N TYR A 51 2.76 15.72 -0.79
CA TYR A 51 1.58 15.21 -0.10
C TYR A 51 1.94 14.04 0.81
N ASP A 52 1.12 13.83 1.83
CA ASP A 52 1.17 12.67 2.70
C ASP A 52 -0.21 12.04 2.91
N ILE A 53 -0.28 11.01 3.76
CA ILE A 53 -1.53 10.29 4.05
C ILE A 53 -2.67 11.21 4.56
N SER A 54 -2.34 12.36 5.16
CA SER A 54 -3.31 13.31 5.68
C SER A 54 -4.03 14.08 4.59
N ASP A 55 -3.42 14.18 3.40
CA ASP A 55 -4.00 14.81 2.22
C ASP A 55 -4.96 13.87 1.46
N ILE A 56 -4.96 12.57 1.77
CA ILE A 56 -5.91 11.62 1.16
C ILE A 56 -7.32 11.87 1.68
N ALA A 57 -8.25 12.08 0.75
CA ALA A 57 -9.67 12.28 1.05
C ALA A 57 -10.21 11.13 1.91
N PRO A 58 -11.07 11.41 2.91
CA PRO A 58 -11.56 10.39 3.83
C PRO A 58 -12.15 9.17 3.15
N GLU A 59 -12.96 9.36 2.10
CA GLU A 59 -13.59 8.29 1.32
C GLU A 59 -12.57 7.42 0.58
N THR A 60 -11.55 8.05 -0.02
CA THR A 60 -10.46 7.35 -0.72
C THR A 60 -9.69 6.49 0.26
N LEU A 61 -9.36 7.04 1.43
CA LEU A 61 -8.64 6.30 2.45
C LEU A 61 -9.47 5.15 3.04
N GLU A 62 -10.78 5.37 3.25
CA GLU A 62 -11.68 4.30 3.70
C GLU A 62 -11.75 3.16 2.67
N SER A 63 -11.77 3.49 1.37
CA SER A 63 -11.71 2.49 0.29
C SER A 63 -10.37 1.74 0.27
N MET A 64 -9.24 2.44 0.32
CA MET A 64 -7.90 1.84 0.38
C MET A 64 -7.74 0.90 1.57
N LEU A 65 -8.21 1.31 2.75
CA LEU A 65 -8.15 0.50 3.96
C LEU A 65 -9.01 -0.77 3.83
N ALA A 66 -10.21 -0.65 3.25
CA ALA A 66 -11.09 -1.79 3.02
C ALA A 66 -10.47 -2.80 2.04
N ASP A 67 -9.84 -2.33 0.96
CA ASP A 67 -9.14 -3.18 0.00
C ASP A 67 -7.92 -3.87 0.64
N CYS A 68 -7.10 -3.12 1.39
CA CYS A 68 -5.95 -3.67 2.10
C CYS A 68 -6.37 -4.75 3.10
N ALA A 69 -7.40 -4.50 3.91
CA ALA A 69 -7.91 -5.47 4.87
C ALA A 69 -8.40 -6.75 4.18
N ARG A 70 -9.17 -6.61 3.09
CA ARG A 70 -9.67 -7.74 2.29
C ARG A 70 -8.53 -8.55 1.68
N PHE A 71 -7.55 -7.89 1.07
CA PHE A 71 -6.42 -8.56 0.43
C PHE A 71 -5.55 -9.29 1.46
N TYR A 72 -5.18 -8.60 2.54
CA TYR A 72 -4.34 -9.17 3.59
C TYR A 72 -5.01 -10.37 4.26
N ASP A 73 -6.27 -10.26 4.67
CA ASP A 73 -6.99 -11.34 5.35
C ASP A 73 -7.12 -12.60 4.48
N ALA A 74 -7.36 -12.42 3.17
CA ALA A 74 -7.52 -13.50 2.23
C ALA A 74 -6.19 -14.20 1.88
N ASN A 75 -5.07 -13.47 1.95
CA ASN A 75 -3.77 -13.94 1.44
C ASN A 75 -2.67 -14.09 2.50
N LYS A 76 -2.98 -13.92 3.79
CA LYS A 76 -2.00 -13.97 4.88
C LYS A 76 -1.07 -15.19 4.87
N GLU A 77 -1.56 -16.36 4.43
CA GLU A 77 -0.75 -17.58 4.36
C GLU A 77 0.33 -17.49 3.26
N HIS A 78 0.05 -16.78 2.17
CA HIS A 78 1.02 -16.49 1.11
C HIS A 78 1.93 -15.32 1.48
N ILE A 79 1.41 -14.30 2.18
CA ILE A 79 2.19 -13.16 2.66
C ILE A 79 3.25 -13.60 3.69
N HIS A 80 2.88 -14.51 4.59
CA HIS A 80 3.75 -15.02 5.66
C HIS A 80 4.29 -16.42 5.36
N CYS A 81 4.63 -16.67 4.09
CA CYS A 81 5.23 -17.93 3.67
C CYS A 81 6.71 -18.04 4.09
N ASP A 82 7.26 -19.26 4.04
CA ASP A 82 8.68 -19.47 4.25
C ASP A 82 9.50 -18.66 3.21
N ASP A 83 10.53 -17.97 3.67
CA ASP A 83 11.40 -17.10 2.86
C ASP A 83 10.71 -15.88 2.22
N ALA A 84 9.56 -15.44 2.77
CA ALA A 84 8.93 -14.18 2.37
C ALA A 84 9.91 -12.98 2.50
N PRO A 85 9.88 -12.02 1.55
CA PRO A 85 10.77 -10.87 1.60
C PRO A 85 10.43 -9.95 2.78
N LEU A 86 11.44 -9.27 3.32
CA LEU A 86 11.30 -8.38 4.47
C LEU A 86 11.59 -6.94 4.10
N SER A 87 10.67 -6.04 4.41
CA SER A 87 10.87 -4.61 4.18
C SER A 87 12.04 -4.11 5.01
N ARG A 88 12.84 -3.23 4.41
CA ARG A 88 13.96 -2.55 5.09
C ARG A 88 13.60 -1.14 5.55
N GLU A 89 12.46 -0.62 5.10
CA GLU A 89 11.97 0.72 5.43
C GLU A 89 11.14 0.73 6.71
N PHE A 90 10.59 -0.43 7.09
CA PHE A 90 9.82 -0.60 8.31
C PHE A 90 10.61 -1.41 9.36
N GLU A 91 10.59 -0.92 10.60
CA GLU A 91 10.98 -1.69 11.78
C GLU A 91 9.79 -2.54 12.27
N GLY A 92 10.05 -3.55 13.11
CA GLY A 92 8.99 -4.38 13.69
C GLY A 92 9.33 -5.86 13.76
N SER A 93 8.30 -6.68 14.00
CA SER A 93 8.40 -8.14 13.93
C SER A 93 8.66 -8.59 12.48
N ILE A 94 9.07 -9.86 12.30
CA ILE A 94 9.20 -10.46 10.97
C ILE A 94 7.88 -10.32 10.19
N ALA A 95 6.76 -10.75 10.78
CA ALA A 95 5.44 -10.63 10.18
C ALA A 95 5.07 -9.19 9.78
N ALA A 96 5.40 -8.19 10.61
CA ALA A 96 5.16 -6.78 10.27
C ALA A 96 5.95 -6.35 9.01
N ARG A 97 7.19 -6.80 8.88
CA ARG A 97 8.07 -6.46 7.75
C ARG A 97 7.72 -7.23 6.47
N GLU A 98 7.22 -8.45 6.58
CA GLU A 98 6.62 -9.22 5.46
C GLU A 98 5.36 -8.53 4.96
N ALA A 99 4.48 -8.14 5.88
CA ALA A 99 3.25 -7.44 5.55
C ALA A 99 3.52 -6.08 4.90
N ALA A 100 4.55 -5.35 5.35
CA ALA A 100 4.99 -4.13 4.68
C ALA A 100 5.40 -4.40 3.22
N MET A 101 6.24 -5.40 2.94
CA MET A 101 6.57 -5.76 1.54
C MET A 101 5.32 -6.11 0.74
N ALA A 102 4.41 -6.89 1.31
CA ALA A 102 3.19 -7.25 0.62
C ALA A 102 2.29 -6.05 0.32
N GLY A 103 2.24 -5.06 1.21
CA GLY A 103 1.49 -3.82 0.98
C GLY A 103 2.07 -3.01 -0.18
N HIS A 104 3.40 -2.88 -0.23
CA HIS A 104 4.12 -2.25 -1.33
C HIS A 104 3.81 -2.94 -2.68
N ASP A 105 4.02 -4.25 -2.74
CA ASP A 105 3.88 -5.00 -3.98
C ASP A 105 2.42 -5.18 -4.40
N PHE A 106 1.47 -5.14 -3.46
CA PHE A 106 0.05 -5.10 -3.77
C PHE A 106 -0.32 -3.84 -4.55
N TRP A 107 0.16 -2.66 -4.15
CA TRP A 107 -0.06 -1.43 -4.92
C TRP A 107 0.54 -1.55 -6.33
N LEU A 108 1.83 -1.90 -6.42
CA LEU A 108 2.51 -1.97 -7.72
C LEU A 108 1.88 -2.97 -8.67
N THR A 109 1.46 -4.13 -8.14
CA THR A 109 0.82 -5.18 -8.94
C THR A 109 -0.58 -4.78 -9.37
N ARG A 110 -1.41 -4.20 -8.48
CA ARG A 110 -2.78 -3.82 -8.86
C ARG A 110 -2.84 -2.65 -9.85
N CYS A 111 -1.82 -1.79 -9.84
CA CYS A 111 -1.73 -0.61 -10.71
C CYS A 111 -0.73 -0.75 -11.87
N ASP A 112 -0.25 -1.96 -12.16
CA ASP A 112 0.63 -2.28 -13.30
C ASP A 112 1.90 -1.39 -13.41
N HIS A 113 2.53 -1.03 -12.29
CA HIS A 113 3.75 -0.18 -12.25
C HIS A 113 5.04 -0.88 -12.72
N GLY A 114 4.94 -2.03 -13.39
CA GLY A 114 6.08 -2.76 -13.95
C GLY A 114 6.95 -3.53 -12.95
N ALA A 115 6.52 -3.61 -11.69
CA ALA A 115 7.12 -4.38 -10.59
C ALA A 115 6.00 -4.88 -9.66
N GLY A 116 6.34 -5.67 -8.63
CA GLY A 116 5.38 -6.22 -7.67
C GLY A 116 5.62 -7.71 -7.42
N PHE A 117 4.59 -8.46 -7.01
CA PHE A 117 4.76 -9.83 -6.52
C PHE A 117 5.49 -10.79 -7.47
N TRP A 118 5.48 -10.52 -8.77
CA TRP A 118 6.05 -11.37 -9.83
C TRP A 118 7.49 -11.01 -10.22
N ASP A 119 8.10 -9.98 -9.64
CA ASP A 119 9.41 -9.46 -10.06
C ASP A 119 10.62 -10.27 -9.54
N GLY A 120 10.36 -11.28 -8.70
CA GLY A 120 11.34 -12.29 -8.28
C GLY A 120 11.71 -12.25 -6.80
N ASP A 121 11.20 -11.29 -6.03
CA ASP A 121 11.45 -11.21 -4.58
C ASP A 121 10.61 -12.21 -3.77
N TRP A 122 9.43 -12.59 -4.27
CA TRP A 122 8.52 -13.53 -3.61
C TRP A 122 8.76 -14.99 -4.07
N PRO A 123 8.75 -15.97 -3.15
CA PRO A 123 8.88 -17.38 -3.51
C PRO A 123 7.59 -17.94 -4.13
N GLU A 124 7.72 -18.92 -5.02
CA GLU A 124 6.57 -19.67 -5.53
C GLU A 124 6.12 -20.76 -4.54
N PRO A 125 4.80 -21.00 -4.38
CA PRO A 125 3.69 -20.50 -5.20
C PRO A 125 3.09 -19.15 -4.76
N ALA A 126 3.66 -18.49 -3.74
CA ALA A 126 3.08 -17.27 -3.17
C ALA A 126 3.10 -16.11 -4.18
N ALA A 127 4.20 -15.94 -4.92
CA ALA A 127 4.32 -14.92 -5.96
C ALA A 127 3.16 -14.98 -6.97
N SER A 128 2.91 -16.16 -7.56
CA SER A 128 1.80 -16.37 -8.50
C SER A 128 0.43 -16.15 -7.84
N ALA A 129 0.21 -16.67 -6.63
CA ALA A 129 -1.06 -16.54 -5.92
C ALA A 129 -1.41 -15.06 -5.59
N LEU A 130 -0.43 -14.32 -5.07
CA LEU A 130 -0.57 -12.90 -4.72
C LEU A 130 -0.76 -12.03 -5.97
N THR A 131 -0.06 -12.36 -7.06
CA THR A 131 -0.23 -11.68 -8.36
C THR A 131 -1.64 -11.85 -8.89
N GLU A 132 -2.18 -13.08 -8.91
CA GLU A 132 -3.56 -13.32 -9.38
C GLU A 132 -4.59 -12.67 -8.46
N ALA A 133 -4.41 -12.78 -7.14
CA ALA A 133 -5.31 -12.14 -6.17
C ALA A 133 -5.37 -10.61 -6.33
N SER A 134 -4.26 -9.98 -6.71
CA SER A 134 -4.20 -8.52 -6.88
C SER A 134 -5.08 -8.03 -8.03
N LYS A 135 -5.25 -8.84 -9.08
CA LYS A 135 -6.05 -8.48 -10.26
C LYS A 135 -7.54 -8.32 -9.94
N GLU A 136 -8.04 -8.96 -8.90
CA GLU A 136 -9.45 -8.84 -8.48
C GLU A 136 -9.80 -7.44 -7.94
N PHE A 137 -8.80 -6.66 -7.55
CA PHE A 137 -8.97 -5.33 -6.97
C PHE A 137 -8.92 -4.21 -8.03
N GLY A 138 -8.40 -4.49 -9.23
CA GLY A 138 -8.29 -3.53 -10.32
C GLY A 138 -7.34 -2.36 -10.04
N ASN A 139 -7.14 -1.57 -11.10
CA ASN A 139 -6.32 -0.36 -11.06
C ASN A 139 -6.98 0.76 -10.24
N VAL A 140 -6.14 1.60 -9.63
CA VAL A 140 -6.53 2.84 -8.95
C VAL A 140 -5.60 3.95 -9.42
N ASP A 141 -6.20 5.03 -9.91
CA ASP A 141 -5.47 6.23 -10.32
C ASP A 141 -5.70 7.34 -9.29
N LEU A 142 -4.62 7.90 -8.73
CA LEU A 142 -4.72 8.98 -7.75
C LEU A 142 -4.73 10.34 -8.44
N VAL A 143 -5.62 11.23 -7.99
CA VAL A 143 -5.78 12.58 -8.55
C VAL A 143 -5.90 13.60 -7.42
N VAL A 144 -5.14 14.70 -7.54
CA VAL A 144 -5.29 15.85 -6.65
C VAL A 144 -6.52 16.67 -7.07
N GLY A 145 -7.48 16.82 -6.18
CA GLY A 145 -8.67 17.64 -6.37
C GLY A 145 -8.41 19.13 -6.19
N ASP A 146 -9.37 19.95 -6.62
CA ASP A 146 -9.31 21.43 -6.48
C ASP A 146 -9.26 21.90 -5.02
N ASP A 147 -9.64 21.04 -4.07
CA ASP A 147 -9.58 21.27 -2.62
C ASP A 147 -8.23 20.88 -2.00
N GLY A 148 -7.30 20.39 -2.81
CA GLY A 148 -5.98 19.90 -2.40
C GLY A 148 -5.99 18.50 -1.80
N GLN A 149 -7.12 17.78 -1.80
CA GLN A 149 -7.18 16.40 -1.33
C GLN A 149 -6.91 15.40 -2.47
N ILE A 150 -6.43 14.21 -2.11
CA ILE A 150 -6.16 13.13 -3.06
C ILE A 150 -7.36 12.18 -3.13
N TYR A 151 -7.84 11.96 -4.36
CA TYR A 151 -8.97 11.11 -4.71
C TYR A 151 -8.53 9.90 -5.54
N ALA A 152 -9.37 8.86 -5.57
CA ALA A 152 -9.25 7.65 -6.39
C ALA A 152 -10.49 7.49 -7.29
#